data_AF-A0A5P6PGB1-F1
#
_entry.id   AF-A0A5P6PGB1-F1
#
_cell.length_a   1.000
_cell.length_b   1.000
_cell.length_c   1.000
_cell.angle_alpha   90.00
_cell.angle_beta   90.00
_cell.angle_gamma   90.00
#
_symmetry.space_group_name_H-M   'P 1'
#
loop_
_entity.id
_entity.type
_entity.pdbx_description
1 polymer ?
#
loop_
_entity_poly.entity_id
_entity_poly.type
_entity_poly.pdbx_seq_one_letter_code
_entity_poly.pdbx_strand_id
1 'polypeptide(L)'
;MRAENAPEACGRRLLRDWLSAAQRAQFDADRCFDVTGSDSGKRYRICYGTAANIRELDRDGKEGTGWCFAPVGALVPGDVMLAQKIALETSEAAALALANRVPLIPRLTH
;
A
#
# COMPACT_ATOMS: atom_id res chain seq x y z
N MET A 1 0.46 6.59 -29.02
CA MET A 1 -0.21 6.84 -27.71
C MET A 1 0.86 7.32 -26.75
N ARG A 2 0.78 8.55 -26.23
CA ARG A 2 1.84 9.11 -25.38
C ARG A 2 1.95 8.30 -24.08
N ALA A 3 3.16 8.00 -23.64
CA ALA A 3 3.46 7.20 -22.45
C ALA A 3 2.78 7.71 -21.16
N GLU A 4 2.41 9.00 -21.14
CA GLU A 4 1.66 9.68 -20.08
C GLU A 4 0.21 9.18 -19.87
N ASN A 5 -0.39 8.47 -20.84
CA ASN A 5 -1.76 7.93 -20.75
C ASN A 5 -1.82 6.40 -20.62
N ALA A 6 -0.69 5.73 -20.36
CA ALA A 6 -0.71 4.31 -20.06
C ALA A 6 -1.49 4.06 -18.75
N PRO A 7 -2.26 2.94 -18.63
CA PRO A 7 -3.02 2.62 -17.41
C PRO A 7 -2.17 2.71 -16.14
N GLU A 8 -0.92 2.26 -16.20
CA GLU A 8 0.00 2.32 -15.07
C GLU A 8 0.37 3.76 -14.67
N ALA A 9 0.57 4.66 -15.64
CA ALA A 9 0.83 6.08 -15.37
C ALA A 9 -0.40 6.76 -14.76
N CYS A 10 -1.60 6.46 -15.29
CA CYS A 10 -2.86 6.97 -14.77
C CYS A 10 -3.10 6.52 -13.32
N GLY A 11 -2.98 5.23 -13.02
CA GLY A 11 -3.17 4.70 -11.67
C GLY A 11 -2.15 5.25 -10.68
N ARG A 12 -0.88 5.41 -11.10
CA ARG A 12 0.14 6.08 -10.26
C ARG A 12 -0.19 7.54 -9.99
N ARG A 13 -0.70 8.29 -10.98
CA ARG A 13 -1.11 9.68 -10.79
C ARG A 13 -2.27 9.76 -9.80
N LEU A 14 -3.30 8.95 -10.00
CA LEU A 14 -4.47 8.89 -9.10
C LEU A 14 -4.05 8.56 -7.67
N LEU A 15 -3.22 7.53 -7.48
CA LEU A 15 -2.67 7.19 -6.18
C LEU A 15 -1.99 8.41 -5.54
N ARG A 16 -1.04 9.03 -6.24
CA ARG A 16 -0.32 10.21 -5.75
C ARG A 16 -1.29 11.28 -5.31
N ASP A 17 -2.29 11.60 -6.13
CA ASP A 17 -3.27 12.66 -5.87
C ASP A 17 -4.08 12.46 -4.58
N TRP A 18 -4.30 11.21 -4.17
CA TRP A 18 -4.99 10.84 -2.93
C TRP A 18 -4.07 10.71 -1.70
N LEU A 19 -2.75 10.72 -1.88
CA LEU A 19 -1.82 10.69 -0.76
C LEU A 19 -1.75 12.06 -0.08
N SER A 20 -1.70 12.04 1.25
CA SER A 20 -1.30 13.21 2.03
C SER A 20 0.11 13.67 1.63
N ALA A 21 0.49 14.91 1.95
CA ALA A 21 1.81 15.43 1.60
C ALA A 21 2.96 14.55 2.11
N ALA A 22 2.85 14.03 3.35
CA ALA A 22 3.84 13.13 3.94
C ALA A 22 3.89 11.78 3.20
N GLN A 23 2.74 11.16 2.96
CA GLN A 23 2.65 9.89 2.23
C GLN A 23 3.17 10.03 0.80
N ARG A 24 2.89 11.15 0.12
CA ARG A 24 3.38 11.42 -1.22
C ARG A 24 4.90 11.55 -1.24
N ALA A 25 5.49 12.24 -0.27
CA ALA A 25 6.94 12.34 -0.14
C ALA A 25 7.59 10.97 0.07
N GLN A 26 7.01 10.12 0.93
CA GLN A 26 7.47 8.73 1.11
C GLN A 26 7.37 7.94 -0.20
N PHE A 27 6.24 8.04 -0.90
CA PHE A 27 6.02 7.29 -2.13
C PHE A 27 6.99 7.70 -3.25
N ASP A 28 7.32 8.99 -3.30
CA ASP A 28 8.24 9.55 -4.28
C ASP A 28 9.68 9.14 -4.03
N ALA A 29 10.08 9.03 -2.75
CA ALA A 29 11.42 8.62 -2.35
C ALA A 29 11.61 7.09 -2.41
N ASP A 30 10.70 6.34 -1.80
CA ASP A 30 10.92 4.92 -1.46
C ASP A 30 9.98 3.97 -2.21
N ARG A 31 9.08 4.50 -3.05
CA ARG A 31 8.01 3.71 -3.68
C ARG A 31 7.11 3.01 -2.66
N CYS A 32 7.04 3.54 -1.44
CA CYS A 32 6.22 3.05 -0.34
C CYS A 32 5.62 4.23 0.41
N PHE A 33 4.54 4.03 1.15
CA PHE A 33 4.02 5.02 2.08
C PHE A 33 3.37 4.34 3.27
N ASP A 34 3.31 5.06 4.38
CA ASP A 34 2.74 4.56 5.63
C ASP A 34 1.28 5.03 5.78
N VAL A 35 0.43 4.15 6.29
CA VAL A 35 -0.97 4.41 6.62
C VAL A 35 -1.23 4.04 8.07
N THR A 36 -2.26 4.63 8.67
CA THR A 36 -2.70 4.32 10.03
C THR A 36 -4.04 3.61 9.97
N GLY A 37 -4.13 2.44 10.60
CA GLY A 37 -5.35 1.65 10.69
C GLY A 37 -6.45 2.39 11.47
N SER A 38 -7.68 2.35 10.94
CA SER A 38 -8.84 3.01 11.53
C SER A 38 -9.25 2.49 12.91
N ASP A 39 -9.07 1.20 13.14
CA ASP A 39 -9.64 0.49 14.30
C ASP A 39 -8.62 0.37 15.43
N SER A 40 -7.37 0.06 15.10
CA SER A 40 -6.31 -0.25 16.05
C SER A 40 -5.29 0.88 16.24
N GLY A 41 -5.23 1.82 15.28
CA GLY A 41 -4.17 2.84 15.23
C GLY A 41 -2.79 2.29 14.87
N LYS A 42 -2.68 0.99 14.49
CA LYS A 42 -1.42 0.43 13.99
C LYS A 42 -0.99 1.10 12.70
N ARG A 43 0.31 1.10 12.45
CA ARG A 43 0.88 1.61 11.20
C ARG A 43 1.14 0.47 10.24
N TYR A 44 0.89 0.74 8.96
CA TYR A 44 1.14 -0.20 7.88
C TYR A 44 1.93 0.50 6.78
N ARG A 45 3.00 -0.12 6.32
CA ARG A 45 3.72 0.31 5.13
C ARG A 45 3.17 -0.41 3.91
N ILE A 46 2.65 0.35 2.96
CA ILE A 46 2.22 -0.15 1.65
C ILE A 46 3.28 0.21 0.64
N CYS A 47 3.79 -0.80 -0.05
CA CYS A 47 4.83 -0.61 -1.05
C CYS A 47 4.36 -0.93 -2.46
N TYR A 48 5.07 -0.39 -3.45
CA TYR A 48 4.66 -0.53 -4.84
C TYR A 48 4.57 -1.99 -5.27
N GLY A 49 3.38 -2.37 -5.75
CA GLY A 49 3.04 -3.75 -6.11
C GLY A 49 1.55 -4.00 -5.99
N THR A 50 1.13 -5.23 -6.28
CA THR A 50 -0.28 -5.65 -6.25
C THR A 50 -0.59 -6.70 -5.19
N ALA A 51 0.43 -7.35 -4.62
CA ALA A 51 0.28 -8.43 -3.65
C ALA A 51 1.50 -8.47 -2.72
N ALA A 52 1.31 -9.04 -1.52
CA ALA A 52 2.35 -9.20 -0.49
C ALA A 52 3.16 -7.92 -0.22
N ASN A 53 2.49 -6.77 -0.33
CA ASN A 53 3.12 -5.45 -0.36
C ASN A 53 2.80 -4.60 0.88
N ILE A 54 2.07 -5.14 1.83
CA ILE A 54 1.67 -4.48 3.07
C ILE A 54 2.45 -5.08 4.23
N ARG A 55 3.05 -4.22 5.06
CA ARG A 55 3.84 -4.62 6.23
C ARG A 55 3.34 -3.85 7.45
N GLU A 56 2.89 -4.56 8.47
CA GLU A 56 2.61 -3.94 9.77
C GLU A 56 3.92 -3.39 10.34
N LEU A 57 3.89 -2.18 10.88
CA LEU A 57 5.03 -1.54 11.54
C LEU A 57 4.80 -1.52 13.05
N ASP A 58 5.83 -1.85 13.81
CA ASP A 58 5.81 -1.65 15.25
C ASP A 58 5.97 -0.17 15.63
N ARG A 59 6.03 0.10 16.94
CA ARG A 59 6.19 1.45 17.50
C ARG A 59 7.53 2.09 17.11
N ASP A 60 8.57 1.28 16.94
CA ASP A 60 9.90 1.69 16.51
C ASP A 60 10.01 1.80 14.98
N GLY A 61 8.95 1.45 14.24
CA GLY A 61 8.92 1.47 12.77
C GLY A 61 9.59 0.26 12.13
N LYS A 62 9.86 -0.81 12.90
CA LYS A 62 10.33 -2.07 12.34
C LYS A 62 9.17 -2.83 11.74
N GLU A 63 9.45 -3.47 10.60
CA GLU A 63 8.47 -4.30 9.90
C GLU A 63 8.21 -5.58 10.70
N GLY A 64 6.93 -5.85 10.94
CA GLY A 64 6.41 -7.01 11.67
C GLY A 64 5.73 -8.00 10.73
N THR A 65 4.43 -8.26 10.91
CA THR A 65 3.73 -9.23 10.04
C THR A 65 3.42 -8.62 8.67
N GLY A 66 3.66 -9.39 7.60
CA GLY A 66 3.21 -9.03 6.26
C GLY A 66 1.75 -9.41 6.04
N TRP A 67 1.02 -8.57 5.31
CA TRP A 67 -0.39 -8.76 4.98
C TRP A 67 -0.58 -8.76 3.46
N CYS A 68 -1.48 -9.63 2.98
CA CYS A 68 -1.83 -9.72 1.57
C CYS A 68 -3.35 -9.78 1.39
N PHE A 69 -3.90 -8.68 0.86
CA PHE A 69 -5.24 -8.58 0.32
C PHE A 69 -5.21 -7.62 -0.88
N ALA A 70 -6.10 -7.81 -1.83
CA ALA A 70 -6.19 -6.98 -3.03
C ALA A 70 -7.64 -6.96 -3.54
N PRO A 71 -8.05 -5.88 -4.23
CA PRO A 71 -9.30 -5.88 -4.98
C PRO A 71 -9.31 -6.97 -6.06
N VAL A 72 -10.50 -7.44 -6.41
CA VAL A 72 -10.68 -8.43 -7.47
C VAL A 72 -10.50 -7.78 -8.84
N GLY A 73 -9.73 -8.42 -9.72
CA GLY A 73 -9.54 -7.99 -11.12
C GLY A 73 -8.08 -7.66 -11.47
N ALA A 74 -7.83 -7.46 -12.77
CA ALA A 74 -6.51 -7.09 -13.29
C ALA A 74 -6.30 -5.57 -13.21
N LEU A 75 -6.08 -5.06 -12.00
CA LEU A 75 -5.83 -3.63 -11.75
C LEU A 75 -4.34 -3.31 -11.77
N VAL A 76 -4.02 -2.08 -12.16
CA VAL A 76 -2.64 -1.56 -12.10
C VAL A 76 -2.22 -1.33 -10.65
N PRO A 77 -0.91 -1.40 -10.32
CA PRO A 77 -0.43 -1.27 -8.94
C PRO A 77 -0.92 -0.02 -8.21
N GLY A 78 -1.01 1.12 -8.90
CA GLY A 78 -1.50 2.37 -8.30
C GLY A 78 -2.91 2.26 -7.75
N ASP A 79 -3.83 1.65 -8.52
CA ASP A 79 -5.23 1.48 -8.11
C ASP A 79 -5.35 0.46 -6.97
N VAL A 80 -4.57 -0.63 -7.02
CA VAL A 80 -4.50 -1.63 -5.94
C VAL A 80 -4.04 -0.99 -4.64
N MET A 81 -2.94 -0.25 -4.67
CA MET A 81 -2.40 0.42 -3.49
C MET A 81 -3.37 1.47 -2.92
N LEU A 82 -4.09 2.20 -3.79
CA LEU A 82 -5.09 3.16 -3.35
C LEU A 82 -6.26 2.45 -2.64
N ALA A 83 -6.75 1.36 -3.21
CA ALA A 83 -7.79 0.55 -2.58
C ALA A 83 -7.33 -0.02 -1.23
N GLN A 84 -6.08 -0.50 -1.14
CA GLN A 84 -5.47 -0.98 0.11
C GLN A 84 -5.36 0.12 1.17
N LYS A 85 -4.94 1.34 0.78
CA LYS A 85 -4.91 2.51 1.67
C LYS A 85 -6.28 2.80 2.23
N ILE A 86 -7.29 2.95 1.36
CA ILE A 86 -8.67 3.25 1.77
C ILE A 86 -9.16 2.17 2.74
N ALA A 87 -8.99 0.89 2.39
CA ALA A 87 -9.43 -0.22 3.24
C ALA A 87 -8.82 -0.18 4.65
N LEU A 88 -7.51 0.11 4.77
CA LEU A 88 -6.85 0.21 6.08
C LEU A 88 -7.26 1.46 6.86
N GLU A 89 -7.42 2.60 6.19
CA GLU A 89 -7.74 3.87 6.86
C GLU A 89 -9.24 4.03 7.18
N THR A 90 -10.13 3.19 6.63
CA THR A 90 -11.58 3.30 6.87
C THR A 90 -12.24 2.04 7.43
N SER A 91 -11.64 0.86 7.25
CA SER A 91 -12.25 -0.43 7.62
C SER A 91 -11.19 -1.50 7.90
N GLU A 92 -10.17 -1.14 8.68
CA GLU A 92 -9.00 -1.98 8.98
C GLU A 92 -9.39 -3.40 9.41
N ALA A 93 -10.32 -3.53 10.37
CA ALA A 93 -10.72 -4.83 10.89
C ALA A 93 -11.28 -5.77 9.80
N ALA A 94 -12.09 -5.21 8.88
CA ALA A 94 -12.66 -5.97 7.77
C ALA A 94 -11.59 -6.33 6.72
N ALA A 95 -10.66 -5.41 6.44
CA ALA A 95 -9.55 -5.64 5.53
C ALA A 95 -8.63 -6.77 6.04
N LEU A 96 -8.28 -6.73 7.32
CA LEU A 96 -7.41 -7.74 7.95
C LEU A 96 -8.10 -9.10 8.11
N ALA A 97 -9.42 -9.15 8.28
CA ALA A 97 -10.18 -10.39 8.32
C ALA A 97 -10.11 -11.18 6.99
N LEU A 98 -9.95 -10.49 5.86
CA LEU A 98 -9.79 -11.09 4.54
C LEU A 98 -8.33 -11.33 4.16
N ALA A 99 -7.38 -10.73 4.89
CA ALA A 99 -5.98 -10.73 4.52
C ALA A 99 -5.27 -12.04 4.90
N ASN A 100 -4.47 -12.54 3.97
CA ASN A 100 -3.51 -13.60 4.28
C ASN A 100 -2.29 -13.02 4.98
N ARG A 101 -1.77 -13.72 5.99
CA ARG A 101 -0.46 -13.42 6.57
C ARG A 101 0.62 -13.95 5.64
N VAL A 102 1.61 -13.12 5.35
CA VAL A 102 2.75 -13.49 4.50
C VAL A 102 4.06 -13.30 5.27
N PRO A 103 5.05 -14.20 5.06
CA PRO A 103 6.37 -14.01 5.66
C PRO A 103 6.99 -12.72 5.14
N LEU A 104 7.74 -12.02 6.00
CA LEU A 104 8.54 -10.89 5.55
C LEU A 104 9.66 -11.41 4.65
N ILE A 105 9.52 -11.20 3.36
CA ILE A 105 10.61 -11.41 2.42
C ILE A 105 11.46 -10.13 2.45
N PRO A 106 12.76 -10.19 2.81
CA PRO A 106 13.64 -9.02 2.74
C PRO A 106 13.61 -8.44 1.32
N ARG A 107 13.50 -7.11 1.21
CA ARG A 107 13.62 -6.45 -0.09
C ARG A 107 15.05 -6.64 -0.59
N LEU A 108 15.22 -7.19 -1.79
CA LEU A 108 16.48 -7.07 -2.51
C LEU A 108 16.62 -5.59 -2.90
N THR A 109 17.59 -4.90 -2.31
CA THR A 109 18.02 -3.58 -2.76
C THR A 109 18.69 -3.75 -4.13
N HIS A 110 18.05 -3.22 -5.18
CA HIS A 110 18.62 -3.12 -6.53
C HIS A 110 19.32 -1.77 -6.71
#